data_AF-A0ABD1F8N7-F1
#
_entry.id   AF-A0ABD1F8N7-F1
#
_cell.length_a   1.000
_cell.length_b   1.000
_cell.length_c   1.000
_cell.angle_alpha   90.00
_cell.angle_beta   90.00
_cell.angle_gamma   90.00
#
_symmetry.space_group_name_H-M   'P 1'
#
loop_
_entity.id
_entity.type
_entity.pdbx_description
1 polymer ?
#
loop_
_entity_poly.entity_id
_entity_poly.type
_entity_poly.pdbx_seq_one_letter_code
_entity_poly.pdbx_strand_id
1 'polypeptide(L)'
;MYKLLLFFSFLFSTNQAHSIQDGIEKAQKECDALPPLPLDKLQQHAKHEDNVNIAVNFGAHAYCMFQKLGLQNIEGHIQSGTLKEVVQRHISKPEQVDVVVKKCSLNGGTKEETAVKLLMCLKDHHVGV
;
A
#
# COMPACT_ATOMS: atom_id res chain seq x y z
N MET A 1 -32.79 48.68 -22.74
CA MET A 1 -33.04 47.32 -22.21
C MET A 1 -31.76 46.51 -22.35
N TYR A 2 -30.94 46.39 -21.28
CA TYR A 2 -29.76 45.54 -21.27
C TYR A 2 -30.18 44.12 -20.86
N LYS A 3 -30.04 43.16 -21.79
CA LYS A 3 -30.27 41.73 -21.52
C LYS A 3 -28.97 41.16 -20.95
N LEU A 4 -28.88 41.15 -19.62
CA LEU A 4 -27.75 40.58 -18.87
C LEU A 4 -27.79 39.06 -18.99
N LEU A 5 -26.98 38.48 -19.89
CA LEU A 5 -26.73 37.05 -19.95
C LEU A 5 -25.68 36.71 -18.87
N LEU A 6 -26.15 36.13 -17.76
CA LEU A 6 -25.28 35.50 -16.76
C LEU A 6 -24.73 34.19 -17.36
N PHE A 7 -23.52 34.26 -17.93
CA PHE A 7 -22.70 33.08 -18.15
C PHE A 7 -22.18 32.61 -16.78
N PHE A 8 -22.90 31.68 -16.15
CA PHE A 8 -22.38 30.90 -15.05
C PHE A 8 -21.37 29.91 -15.62
N SER A 9 -20.12 30.35 -15.79
CA SER A 9 -18.99 29.46 -16.01
C SER A 9 -18.73 28.70 -14.71
N PHE A 10 -19.47 27.61 -14.51
CA PHE A 10 -19.15 26.60 -13.53
C PHE A 10 -17.90 25.87 -14.03
N LEU A 11 -16.73 26.44 -13.75
CA LEU A 11 -15.47 25.71 -13.82
C LEU A 11 -15.53 24.65 -12.72
N PHE A 12 -16.10 23.49 -13.03
CA PHE A 12 -15.77 22.26 -12.32
C PHE A 12 -14.29 22.02 -12.58
N SER A 13 -13.44 22.55 -11.70
CA SER A 13 -12.08 22.06 -11.57
C SER A 13 -12.20 20.59 -11.22
N THR A 14 -12.02 19.72 -12.21
CA THR A 14 -11.77 18.30 -11.97
C THR A 14 -10.42 18.24 -11.27
N ASN A 15 -10.45 18.34 -9.94
CA ASN A 15 -9.34 17.91 -9.11
C ASN A 15 -9.19 16.41 -9.36
N GLN A 16 -8.34 16.08 -10.33
CA GLN A 16 -7.91 14.71 -10.58
C GLN A 16 -7.19 14.23 -9.32
N ALA A 17 -7.88 13.44 -8.49
CA ALA A 17 -7.25 12.53 -7.54
C ALA A 17 -6.63 11.32 -8.29
N HIS A 18 -5.91 11.59 -9.39
CA HIS A 18 -5.43 10.62 -10.37
C HIS A 18 -3.94 10.31 -10.16
N SER A 19 -3.53 9.74 -9.01
CA SER A 19 -2.10 9.44 -8.86
C SER A 19 -1.71 8.21 -8.03
N ILE A 20 -2.62 7.55 -7.32
CA ILE A 20 -2.27 6.33 -6.57
C ILE A 20 -3.12 5.12 -6.93
N GLN A 21 -4.44 5.28 -7.14
CA GLN A 21 -5.29 4.15 -7.56
C GLN A 21 -4.80 3.57 -8.89
N ASP A 22 -4.44 4.43 -9.84
CA ASP A 22 -3.84 4.02 -11.11
C ASP A 22 -2.48 3.32 -10.93
N GLY A 23 -1.74 3.72 -9.88
CA GLY A 23 -0.47 3.09 -9.50
C GLY A 23 -0.66 1.68 -8.96
N ILE A 24 -1.69 1.46 -8.13
CA ILE A 24 -2.03 0.16 -7.57
C ILE A 24 -2.53 -0.79 -8.67
N GLU A 25 -3.47 -0.36 -9.51
CA GLU A 25 -3.98 -1.18 -10.61
C GLU A 25 -2.88 -1.58 -11.61
N LYS A 26 -1.98 -0.64 -11.92
CA LYS A 26 -0.81 -0.91 -12.75
C LYS A 26 0.13 -1.91 -12.08
N ALA A 27 0.43 -1.73 -10.80
CA ALA A 27 1.27 -2.65 -10.04
C ALA A 27 0.65 -4.06 -9.98
N GLN A 28 -0.66 -4.17 -9.73
CA GLN A 28 -1.40 -5.43 -9.75
C GLN A 28 -1.22 -6.13 -11.09
N LYS A 29 -1.50 -5.45 -12.21
CA LYS A 29 -1.33 -6.03 -13.55
C LYS A 29 0.09 -6.56 -13.81
N GLU A 30 1.11 -5.88 -13.28
CA GLU A 30 2.51 -6.29 -13.40
C GLU A 30 2.89 -7.43 -12.45
N CYS A 31 2.22 -7.54 -11.30
CA CYS A 31 2.53 -8.50 -10.23
C CYS A 31 1.60 -9.73 -10.18
N ASP A 32 0.44 -9.69 -10.85
CA ASP A 32 -0.59 -10.74 -10.93
C ASP A 32 -0.19 -11.96 -11.77
N ALA A 33 1.01 -11.94 -12.35
CA ALA A 33 1.65 -13.16 -12.87
C ALA A 33 1.86 -14.22 -11.75
N LEU A 34 1.69 -13.84 -10.49
CA LEU A 34 1.72 -14.69 -9.30
C LEU A 34 0.32 -14.68 -8.65
N PRO A 35 -0.36 -15.83 -8.44
CA PRO A 35 -1.73 -15.84 -7.94
C PRO A 35 -1.82 -15.30 -6.50
N PRO A 36 -2.69 -14.30 -6.22
CA PRO A 36 -2.88 -13.80 -4.86
C PRO A 36 -3.68 -14.80 -4.03
N LEU A 37 -3.19 -15.09 -2.82
CA LEU A 37 -3.93 -15.87 -1.82
C LEU A 37 -4.77 -14.94 -0.94
N PRO A 38 -5.94 -15.40 -0.47
CA PRO A 38 -6.79 -14.61 0.40
C PRO A 38 -6.11 -14.36 1.75
N LEU A 39 -6.20 -13.11 2.20
CA LEU A 39 -5.45 -12.57 3.35
C LEU A 39 -5.78 -13.23 4.69
N ASP A 40 -6.91 -13.93 4.77
CA ASP A 40 -7.44 -14.64 5.93
C ASP A 40 -6.60 -15.88 6.30
N LYS A 41 -5.98 -16.55 5.32
CA LYS A 41 -5.12 -17.71 5.57
C LYS A 41 -3.75 -17.31 6.16
N LEU A 42 -3.25 -16.11 5.88
CA LEU A 42 -1.93 -15.65 6.36
C LEU A 42 -1.86 -15.50 7.88
N GLN A 43 -2.96 -15.07 8.52
CA GLN A 43 -3.03 -14.93 9.98
C GLN A 43 -3.05 -16.28 10.70
N GLN A 44 -3.52 -17.35 10.04
CA GLN A 44 -3.42 -18.72 10.55
C GLN A 44 -2.03 -19.31 10.35
N HIS A 45 -1.35 -19.00 9.24
CA HIS A 45 0.01 -19.48 8.96
C HIS A 45 1.10 -18.78 9.78
N ALA A 46 0.92 -17.50 10.16
CA ALA A 46 1.86 -16.82 11.08
C ALA A 46 1.87 -17.42 12.50
N LYS A 47 0.89 -18.25 12.85
CA LYS A 47 0.75 -18.90 14.17
C LYS A 47 1.19 -20.36 14.20
N HIS A 48 1.41 -21.01 13.06
CA HIS A 48 1.76 -22.42 12.97
C HIS A 48 2.95 -22.62 12.03
N GLU A 49 4.08 -23.09 12.56
CA GLU A 49 5.34 -23.40 11.87
C GLU A 49 5.25 -24.59 10.86
N ASP A 50 4.09 -24.84 10.25
CA ASP A 50 3.91 -25.93 9.29
C ASP A 50 3.85 -25.43 7.82
N ASN A 51 5.05 -25.38 7.26
CA ASN A 51 5.48 -25.77 5.91
C ASN A 51 4.75 -25.27 4.63
N VAL A 52 5.21 -24.08 4.20
CA VAL A 52 6.09 -23.86 3.01
C VAL A 52 5.49 -23.82 1.59
N ASN A 53 4.33 -24.39 1.24
CA ASN A 53 3.89 -24.34 -0.18
C ASN A 53 2.85 -23.27 -0.56
N ILE A 54 2.29 -22.58 0.43
CA ILE A 54 1.32 -21.49 0.23
C ILE A 54 2.02 -20.11 0.38
N ALA A 55 3.21 -20.10 1.00
CA ALA A 55 3.92 -18.89 1.47
C ALA A 55 4.89 -18.25 0.46
N VAL A 56 5.42 -19.01 -0.52
CA VAL A 56 6.50 -18.53 -1.41
C VAL A 56 6.02 -17.43 -2.36
N ASN A 57 4.84 -17.61 -2.98
CA ASN A 57 4.35 -16.65 -3.98
C ASN A 57 3.68 -15.43 -3.36
N PHE A 58 3.17 -15.55 -2.13
CA PHE A 58 2.54 -14.42 -1.45
C PHE A 58 3.56 -13.36 -1.07
N GLY A 59 4.68 -13.76 -0.46
CA GLY A 59 5.76 -12.82 -0.14
C GLY A 59 6.38 -12.18 -1.37
N ALA A 60 6.54 -12.94 -2.45
CA ALA A 60 7.02 -12.43 -3.74
C ALA A 60 6.04 -11.43 -4.38
N HIS A 61 4.73 -11.71 -4.34
CA HIS A 61 3.71 -10.79 -4.83
C HIS A 61 3.63 -9.52 -3.98
N ALA A 62 3.62 -9.65 -2.64
CA ALA A 62 3.65 -8.50 -1.73
C ALA A 62 4.89 -7.63 -1.96
N TYR A 63 6.06 -8.24 -2.12
CA TYR A 63 7.29 -7.52 -2.45
C TYR A 63 7.19 -6.83 -3.82
N CYS A 64 6.69 -7.51 -4.85
CA CYS A 64 6.49 -6.91 -6.18
C CYS A 64 5.62 -5.66 -6.09
N MET A 65 4.48 -5.75 -5.40
CA MET A 65 3.57 -4.62 -5.19
C MET A 65 4.28 -3.48 -4.45
N PHE A 66 4.94 -3.77 -3.33
CA PHE A 66 5.60 -2.74 -2.52
C PHE A 66 6.82 -2.12 -3.21
N GLN A 67 7.53 -2.88 -4.03
CA GLN A 67 8.59 -2.35 -4.87
C GLN A 67 8.03 -1.37 -5.91
N LYS A 68 6.95 -1.74 -6.60
CA LYS A 68 6.31 -0.90 -7.63
C LYS A 68 5.68 0.36 -7.06
N LEU A 69 5.15 0.28 -5.85
CA LEU A 69 4.58 1.40 -5.11
C LEU A 69 5.65 2.24 -4.37
N GLY A 70 6.93 1.86 -4.46
CA GLY A 70 8.03 2.57 -3.81
C GLY A 70 8.10 2.41 -2.29
N LEU A 71 7.31 1.52 -1.71
CA LEU A 71 7.32 1.18 -0.28
C LEU A 71 8.55 0.35 0.12
N GLN A 72 9.10 -0.42 -0.81
CA GLN A 72 10.38 -1.11 -0.65
C GLN A 72 11.31 -0.79 -1.83
N ASN A 73 12.62 -0.74 -1.58
CA ASN A 73 13.61 -0.66 -2.65
C ASN A 73 13.98 -2.06 -3.19
N ILE A 74 14.90 -2.13 -4.16
CA ILE A 74 15.37 -3.40 -4.77
C ILE A 74 16.04 -4.36 -3.78
N GLU A 75 16.54 -3.85 -2.66
CA GLU A 75 17.17 -4.60 -1.58
C GLU A 75 16.15 -5.07 -0.54
N GLY A 76 14.89 -4.63 -0.66
CA GLY A 76 13.81 -4.94 0.28
C GLY A 76 13.69 -3.99 1.47
N HIS A 77 14.48 -2.92 1.52
CA HIS A 77 14.40 -1.94 2.60
C HIS A 77 13.16 -1.05 2.48
N ILE A 78 12.45 -0.89 3.59
CA ILE A 78 11.25 -0.04 3.67
C ILE A 78 11.62 1.43 3.47
N GLN A 79 10.94 2.09 2.54
CA GLN A 79 11.12 3.51 2.26
C GLN A 79 10.18 4.34 3.15
N SER A 80 10.70 4.83 4.28
CA SER A 80 9.89 5.48 5.32
C SER A 80 9.17 6.75 4.85
N GLY A 81 9.69 7.46 3.85
CA GLY A 81 9.01 8.63 3.25
C GLY A 81 7.71 8.23 2.58
N THR A 82 7.76 7.27 1.65
CA THR A 82 6.58 6.72 0.97
C THR A 82 5.63 6.04 1.93
N LEU A 83 6.16 5.34 2.94
CA LEU A 83 5.33 4.76 4.01
C LEU A 83 4.53 5.83 4.75
N LYS A 84 5.16 6.95 5.10
CA LYS A 84 4.49 8.08 5.74
C LYS A 84 3.37 8.65 4.88
N GLU A 85 3.60 8.83 3.59
CA GLU A 85 2.59 9.31 2.63
C GLU A 85 1.38 8.35 2.53
N VAL A 86 1.63 7.03 2.51
CA VAL A 86 0.59 5.99 2.51
C VAL A 86 -0.26 6.05 3.78
N VAL A 87 0.40 6.16 4.94
CA VAL A 87 -0.27 6.22 6.25
C VAL A 87 -1.08 7.52 6.39
N GLN A 88 -0.56 8.65 5.94
CA GLN A 88 -1.24 9.96 6.00
C GLN A 88 -2.55 10.00 5.20
N ARG A 89 -2.68 9.16 4.17
CA ARG A 89 -3.94 9.06 3.39
C ARG A 89 -5.06 8.38 4.16
N HIS A 90 -4.74 7.63 5.22
CA HIS A 90 -5.70 6.88 6.03
C HIS A 90 -5.85 7.45 7.45
N ILE A 91 -4.81 8.11 7.97
CA ILE A 91 -4.75 8.62 9.33
C ILE A 91 -4.59 10.14 9.30
N SER A 92 -5.62 10.86 9.75
CA SER A 92 -5.64 12.33 9.73
C SER A 92 -4.81 12.98 10.84
N LYS A 93 -4.54 12.26 11.93
CA LYS A 93 -3.82 12.77 13.11
C LYS A 93 -2.31 12.62 12.94
N PRO A 94 -1.54 13.71 12.80
CA PRO A 94 -0.11 13.64 12.52
C PRO A 94 0.69 12.82 13.54
N GLU A 95 0.33 12.90 14.81
CA GLU A 95 0.97 12.13 15.89
C GLU A 95 0.73 10.62 15.76
N GLN A 96 -0.40 10.20 15.18
CA GLN A 96 -0.69 8.78 14.94
C GLN A 96 0.03 8.26 13.70
N VAL A 97 0.20 9.11 12.67
CA VAL A 97 1.00 8.79 11.48
C VAL A 97 2.42 8.39 11.89
N ASP A 98 3.09 9.23 12.68
CA ASP A 98 4.47 8.98 13.07
C ASP A 98 4.61 7.72 13.94
N VAL A 99 3.61 7.42 14.77
CA VAL A 99 3.55 6.17 15.55
C VAL A 99 3.45 4.94 14.64
N VAL A 100 2.57 4.97 13.63
CA VAL A 100 2.39 3.84 12.70
C VAL A 100 3.62 3.64 11.84
N VAL A 101 4.18 4.72 11.27
CA VAL A 101 5.43 4.65 10.49
C VAL A 101 6.55 4.03 11.32
N LYS A 102 6.75 4.51 12.56
CA LYS A 102 7.78 3.96 13.45
C LYS A 102 7.57 2.48 13.76
N LYS A 103 6.31 2.05 13.94
CA LYS A 103 5.97 0.64 14.22
C LYS A 103 6.12 -0.27 13.01
N CYS A 104 5.76 0.22 11.82
CA CYS A 104 5.75 -0.59 10.60
C CYS A 104 7.05 -0.54 9.78
N SER A 105 7.97 0.39 10.06
CA SER A 105 9.31 0.46 9.43
C SER A 105 10.31 -0.61 9.95
N LEU A 106 9.84 -1.81 10.30
CA LEU A 106 10.69 -2.90 10.76
C LEU A 106 11.10 -3.79 9.58
N ASN A 107 12.35 -3.65 9.14
CA ASN A 107 12.95 -4.59 8.19
C ASN A 107 13.15 -5.96 8.89
N GLY A 108 13.05 -7.07 8.17
CA GLY A 108 13.45 -8.35 8.76
C GLY A 108 13.50 -9.52 7.79
N GLY A 109 14.62 -10.25 7.85
CA GLY A 109 14.85 -11.46 7.07
C GLY A 109 15.02 -11.15 5.58
N THR A 110 14.26 -11.82 4.72
CA THR A 110 14.29 -11.57 3.26
C THR A 110 13.45 -10.36 2.85
N LYS A 111 13.59 -9.91 1.59
CA LYS A 111 12.79 -8.81 1.03
C LYS A 111 11.29 -9.16 0.97
N GLU A 112 10.97 -10.43 0.69
CA GLU A 112 9.63 -10.98 0.71
C GLU A 112 9.06 -11.03 2.14
N GLU A 113 9.85 -11.50 3.11
CA GLU A 113 9.43 -11.51 4.52
C GLU A 113 9.20 -10.09 5.06
N THR A 114 10.05 -9.14 4.67
CA THR A 114 9.86 -7.72 5.00
C THR A 114 8.56 -7.19 4.40
N ALA A 115 8.23 -7.56 3.16
CA ALA A 115 6.98 -7.17 2.52
C ALA A 115 5.75 -7.70 3.28
N VAL A 116 5.77 -8.98 3.65
CA VAL A 116 4.66 -9.60 4.41
C VAL A 116 4.50 -8.94 5.77
N LYS A 117 5.60 -8.70 6.50
CA LYS A 117 5.56 -8.04 7.81
C LYS A 117 5.01 -6.62 7.72
N LEU A 118 5.44 -5.85 6.73
CA LEU A 118 4.93 -4.51 6.49
C LEU A 118 3.42 -4.54 6.19
N LEU A 119 2.98 -5.44 5.30
CA LEU A 119 1.57 -5.58 4.94
C LEU A 119 0.69 -5.92 6.15
N MET A 120 1.13 -6.86 7.00
CA MET A 120 0.40 -7.21 8.22
C MET A 120 0.34 -6.04 9.20
N CYS A 121 1.45 -5.33 9.40
CA CYS A 121 1.49 -4.16 10.29
C CYS A 121 0.53 -3.05 9.84
N LEU A 122 0.51 -2.75 8.53
CA LEU A 122 -0.40 -1.74 7.97
C LEU A 122 -1.86 -2.16 8.13
N LYS A 123 -2.18 -3.43 7.91
CA LYS A 123 -3.52 -3.96 8.13
C LYS A 123 -3.97 -3.84 9.59
N ASP A 124 -3.11 -4.15 10.56
CA ASP A 124 -3.41 -4.00 11.99
C ASP A 124 -3.70 -2.54 12.37
N HIS A 125 -3.15 -1.59 11.60
CA HIS A 125 -3.39 -0.16 11.72
C HIS A 125 -4.47 0.39 10.77
N HIS A 126 -5.22 -0.48 10.07
CA HIS A 126 -6.28 -0.12 9.12
C HIS A 126 -5.83 0.80 7.97
N VAL A 127 -4.56 0.67 7.55
CA VAL A 127 -3.99 1.38 6.41
C VAL A 127 -4.06 0.49 5.19
N GLY A 128 -4.79 0.94 4.15
CA GLY A 128 -4.87 0.25 2.87
C GLY A 128 -3.67 0.57 1.97
N VAL A 129 -3.19 -0.44 1.25
CA VAL A 129 -2.16 -0.32 0.20
C VAL A 129 -2.66 -1.00 -1.06
#